data_AF-A0A1G3R7C7-F1
#
_entry.id   AF-A0A1G3R7C7-F1
#
_cell.length_a   1.000
_cell.length_b   1.000
_cell.length_c   1.000
_cell.angle_alpha   90.00
_cell.angle_beta   90.00
_cell.angle_gamma   90.00
#
_symmetry.space_group_name_H-M   'P 1'
#
loop_
_entity.id
_entity.type
_entity.pdbx_description
1 polymer ?
#
loop_
_entity_poly.entity_id
_entity_poly.type
_entity_poly.pdbx_seq_one_letter_code
_entity_poly.pdbx_strand_id
1 'polypeptide(L)'
;MVVLGAGRKAEEDVLETQATSDGVLLRRRRGGGGTVVLSPGQAVLALVTEVSSPFRNREYFQAINGWIREALSELGVPAALIQDRGISDLAMDERKILGTSLYRRRRILFYQGSLLVHNDLALFDRYLRFPSRVPDYRRGRGHGEFCTTLARQGYAVPVERVMESLRRVAKARLPQLA
;
A
#
# COMPACT_ATOMS: atom_id res chain seq x y z
N MET A 1 4.04 -4.88 -12.54
CA MET A 1 2.76 -4.49 -13.17
C MET A 1 2.33 -3.12 -12.66
N VAL A 2 1.56 -2.36 -13.44
CA VAL A 2 0.93 -1.10 -13.03
C VAL A 2 -0.55 -1.36 -12.76
N VAL A 3 -1.04 -0.92 -11.59
CA VAL A 3 -2.43 -1.13 -11.16
C VAL A 3 -3.13 0.20 -10.94
N LEU A 4 -4.01 0.55 -11.86
CA LEU A 4 -4.88 1.73 -11.84
C LEU A 4 -5.93 1.59 -10.73
N GLY A 5 -6.16 2.67 -9.99
CA GLY A 5 -7.33 2.79 -9.12
C GLY A 5 -8.63 2.84 -9.93
N ALA A 6 -9.76 2.52 -9.30
CA ALA A 6 -11.05 2.36 -10.01
C ALA A 6 -11.40 3.53 -10.94
N GLY A 7 -11.22 4.76 -10.47
CA GLY A 7 -11.50 5.99 -11.23
C GLY A 7 -10.28 6.66 -11.89
N ARG A 8 -9.11 6.00 -11.95
CA ARG A 8 -7.91 6.58 -12.57
C ARG A 8 -7.86 6.32 -14.07
N LYS A 9 -7.21 7.20 -14.83
CA LYS A 9 -7.02 7.03 -16.28
C LYS A 9 -5.56 6.72 -16.59
N ALA A 10 -5.31 5.86 -17.56
CA ALA A 10 -3.96 5.40 -17.84
C ALA A 10 -3.10 6.55 -18.39
N GLU A 11 -3.68 7.32 -19.30
CA GLU A 11 -3.09 8.49 -19.94
C GLU A 11 -2.70 9.61 -18.94
N GLU A 12 -3.41 9.69 -17.80
CA GLU A 12 -3.13 10.66 -16.73
C GLU A 12 -2.08 10.18 -15.72
N ASP A 13 -2.03 8.87 -15.44
CA ASP A 13 -1.26 8.32 -14.33
C ASP A 13 0.01 7.57 -14.77
N VAL A 14 0.06 7.12 -16.02
CA VAL A 14 1.06 6.16 -16.51
C VAL A 14 1.88 6.77 -17.64
N LEU A 15 3.17 6.48 -17.59
CA LEU A 15 4.10 6.67 -18.69
C LEU A 15 3.95 5.47 -19.65
N GLU A 16 2.89 5.48 -20.45
CA GLU A 16 2.41 4.31 -21.22
C GLU A 16 3.42 3.78 -22.24
N THR A 17 4.19 4.66 -22.87
CA THR A 17 5.24 4.26 -23.82
C THR A 17 6.31 3.41 -23.13
N GLN A 18 6.79 3.86 -21.96
CA GLN A 18 7.79 3.15 -21.15
C GLN A 18 7.22 1.81 -20.66
N ALA A 19 6.02 1.84 -20.07
CA ALA A 19 5.38 0.63 -19.56
C ALA A 19 5.15 -0.43 -20.64
N THR A 20 4.72 -0.01 -21.84
CA THR A 20 4.49 -0.92 -22.98
C THR A 20 5.80 -1.47 -23.52
N SER A 21 6.82 -0.61 -23.69
CA SER A 21 8.15 -1.01 -24.16
C SER A 21 8.79 -2.07 -23.25
N ASP A 22 8.57 -1.96 -21.95
CA ASP A 22 9.12 -2.89 -20.95
C ASP A 22 8.21 -4.10 -20.68
N GLY A 23 7.12 -4.27 -21.45
CA GLY A 23 6.18 -5.39 -21.27
C GLY A 23 5.41 -5.36 -19.95
N VAL A 24 5.26 -4.20 -19.32
CA VAL A 24 4.60 -4.05 -18.03
C VAL A 24 3.08 -4.12 -18.20
N LEU A 25 2.46 -5.10 -17.55
CA LEU A 25 1.01 -5.25 -17.55
C LEU A 25 0.33 -4.07 -16.85
N LEU A 26 -0.67 -3.47 -17.52
CA LEU A 26 -1.61 -2.53 -16.94
C LEU A 26 -2.88 -3.27 -16.51
N ARG A 27 -3.33 -3.03 -15.27
CA ARG A 27 -4.56 -3.59 -14.70
C ARG A 27 -5.33 -2.51 -13.96
N ARG A 28 -6.63 -2.72 -13.76
CA ARG A 28 -7.49 -1.84 -12.97
C ARG A 28 -8.10 -2.61 -11.82
N ARG A 29 -8.00 -2.08 -10.61
CA ARG A 29 -8.65 -2.66 -9.43
C ARG A 29 -10.03 -2.05 -9.20
N ARG A 30 -10.87 -2.76 -8.44
CA ARG A 30 -12.21 -2.29 -8.05
C ARG A 30 -12.17 -1.20 -6.98
N GLY A 31 -11.14 -1.17 -6.14
CA GLY A 31 -10.98 -0.18 -5.07
C GLY A 31 -10.50 1.19 -5.58
N GLY A 32 -10.79 2.22 -4.79
CA GLY A 32 -10.37 3.60 -5.07
C GLY A 32 -8.87 3.84 -4.87
N GLY A 33 -8.47 5.11 -4.81
CA GLY A 33 -7.08 5.54 -4.63
C GLY A 33 -6.30 5.73 -5.93
N GLY A 34 -5.01 6.01 -5.81
CA GLY A 34 -4.11 6.29 -6.93
C GLY A 34 -3.61 5.04 -7.66
N THR A 35 -2.88 5.25 -8.75
CA THR A 35 -2.21 4.17 -9.49
C THR A 35 -0.93 3.76 -8.78
N VAL A 36 -0.64 2.45 -8.75
CA VAL A 36 0.54 1.90 -8.07
C VAL A 36 1.34 1.00 -9.00
N VAL A 37 2.64 0.90 -8.76
CA VAL A 37 3.50 -0.14 -9.34
C VAL A 37 3.63 -1.27 -8.34
N LEU A 38 3.33 -2.48 -8.79
CA LEU A 38 3.64 -3.72 -8.09
C LEU A 38 4.89 -4.35 -8.71
N SER A 39 5.91 -4.58 -7.90
CA SER A 39 7.24 -5.04 -8.29
C SER A 39 7.82 -6.01 -7.25
N PRO A 40 8.79 -6.86 -7.62
CA PRO A 40 9.51 -7.72 -6.66
C PRO A 40 10.08 -6.91 -5.49
N GLY A 41 10.09 -7.49 -4.29
CA GLY A 41 10.51 -6.80 -3.07
C GLY A 41 9.40 -6.04 -2.33
N GLN A 42 8.13 -6.26 -2.68
CA GLN A 42 6.96 -5.76 -1.95
C GLN A 42 6.17 -6.92 -1.34
N ALA A 43 5.50 -6.65 -0.22
CA ALA A 43 4.49 -7.56 0.34
C ALA A 43 3.09 -6.98 0.09
N VAL A 44 2.22 -7.77 -0.53
CA VAL A 44 0.83 -7.37 -0.79
C VAL A 44 -0.11 -8.14 0.14
N LEU A 45 -0.88 -7.41 0.94
CA LEU A 45 -1.94 -7.96 1.78
C LEU A 45 -3.29 -7.71 1.11
N ALA A 46 -4.06 -8.77 0.88
CA ALA A 46 -5.42 -8.69 0.36
C ALA A 46 -6.37 -9.41 1.31
N LEU A 47 -7.44 -8.74 1.73
CA LEU A 47 -8.39 -9.23 2.73
C LEU A 47 -9.81 -9.04 2.23
N VAL A 48 -10.63 -10.09 2.29
CA VAL A 48 -12.06 -10.03 2.05
C VAL A 48 -12.76 -10.49 3.31
N THR A 49 -13.67 -9.68 3.83
CA THR A 49 -14.50 -10.05 4.98
C THR A 49 -15.83 -9.32 4.94
N GLU A 50 -16.84 -9.92 5.56
CA GLU A 50 -17.99 -9.16 6.02
C GLU A 50 -17.60 -8.35 7.26
N VAL A 51 -18.16 -7.15 7.42
CA VAL A 51 -17.90 -6.31 8.59
C VAL A 51 -19.17 -5.77 9.22
N SER A 52 -19.05 -5.26 10.44
CA SER A 52 -20.16 -4.77 11.27
C SER A 52 -20.88 -3.57 10.66
N SER A 53 -20.15 -2.66 10.01
CA SER A 53 -20.69 -1.41 9.45
C SER A 53 -20.21 -1.10 8.03
N PRO A 54 -21.08 -0.59 7.13
CA PRO A 54 -20.70 -0.16 5.78
C PRO A 54 -20.06 1.23 5.67
N PHE A 55 -20.00 2.01 6.75
CA PHE A 55 -19.64 3.44 6.66
C PHE A 55 -18.28 3.81 7.27
N ARG A 56 -17.64 2.90 8.01
CA ARG A 56 -16.45 3.15 8.85
C ARG A 56 -15.11 2.85 8.16
N ASN A 57 -14.96 3.32 6.92
CA ASN A 57 -13.79 2.96 6.10
C ASN A 57 -12.47 3.42 6.73
N ARG A 58 -12.44 4.59 7.35
CA ARG A 58 -11.22 5.11 8.01
C ARG A 58 -10.82 4.22 9.17
N GLU A 59 -11.78 3.78 9.97
CA GLU A 59 -11.51 2.92 11.12
C GLU A 59 -11.07 1.52 10.70
N TYR A 60 -11.61 0.98 9.60
CA TYR A 60 -11.09 -0.27 9.03
C TYR A 60 -9.65 -0.12 8.53
N PHE A 61 -9.31 1.00 7.89
CA PHE A 61 -7.92 1.29 7.53
C PHE A 61 -7.01 1.35 8.76
N GLN A 62 -7.41 2.09 9.79
CA GLN A 62 -6.64 2.24 11.03
C GLN A 62 -6.45 0.91 11.76
N ALA A 63 -7.49 0.08 11.84
CA ALA A 63 -7.42 -1.24 12.44
C ALA A 63 -6.41 -2.13 11.69
N ILE A 64 -6.52 -2.22 10.35
CA ILE A 64 -5.62 -3.05 9.54
C ILE A 64 -4.19 -2.48 9.54
N ASN A 65 -4.02 -1.16 9.55
CA ASN A 65 -2.71 -0.53 9.73
C ASN A 65 -2.09 -0.89 11.10
N GLY A 66 -2.92 -1.03 12.14
CA GLY A 66 -2.51 -1.59 13.43
C GLY A 66 -1.94 -3.01 13.32
N TRP A 67 -2.58 -3.88 12.54
CA TRP A 67 -2.11 -5.25 12.31
C TRP A 67 -0.78 -5.29 11.55
N ILE A 68 -0.59 -4.38 10.59
CA ILE A 68 0.67 -4.26 9.85
C ILE A 68 1.80 -3.81 10.80
N ARG A 69 1.53 -2.85 11.69
CA ARG A 69 2.50 -2.45 12.73
C ARG A 69 2.85 -3.59 13.68
N GLU A 70 1.84 -4.34 14.14
CA GLU A 70 2.03 -5.51 14.99
C GLU A 70 2.94 -6.54 14.30
N ALA A 71 2.61 -6.91 13.06
CA ALA A 71 3.38 -7.87 12.27
C ALA A 71 4.83 -7.44 12.01
N LEU A 72 5.08 -6.15 11.81
CA LEU A 72 6.42 -5.59 11.62
C LEU A 72 7.21 -5.50 12.93
N SER A 73 6.54 -5.20 14.04
CA SER A 73 7.15 -5.19 15.37
C SER A 73 7.71 -6.55 15.78
N GLU A 74 7.01 -7.63 15.43
CA GLU A 74 7.48 -9.00 15.66
C GLU A 74 8.73 -9.36 14.86
N LEU A 75 9.04 -8.57 13.83
CA LEU A 75 10.24 -8.70 12.98
C LEU A 75 11.33 -7.68 13.32
N GLY A 76 11.19 -6.98 14.46
CA GLY A 76 12.18 -6.03 14.94
C GLY A 76 12.06 -4.61 14.38
N VAL A 77 10.96 -4.27 13.70
CA VAL A 77 10.69 -2.89 13.26
C VAL A 77 9.84 -2.16 14.31
N PRO A 78 10.36 -1.17 15.05
CA PRO A 78 9.64 -0.54 16.14
C PRO A 78 8.35 0.14 15.67
N ALA A 79 7.20 -0.27 16.23
CA ALA A 79 5.89 0.28 15.85
C ALA A 79 5.79 1.81 16.05
N ALA A 80 6.51 2.36 17.04
CA ALA A 80 6.57 3.80 17.32
C ALA A 80 7.15 4.64 16.16
N LEU A 81 7.91 4.03 15.26
CA LEU A 81 8.47 4.70 14.08
C LEU A 81 7.52 4.71 12.88
N ILE A 82 6.43 3.94 12.94
CA ILE A 82 5.48 3.75 11.83
C ILE A 82 4.20 4.54 12.13
N GLN A 83 3.97 5.59 11.35
CA GLN A 83 2.90 6.56 11.62
C GLN A 83 1.80 6.48 10.56
N ASP A 84 0.55 6.62 10.98
CA ASP A 84 -0.54 6.86 10.03
C ASP A 84 -0.37 8.23 9.39
N ARG A 85 -0.54 8.28 8.07
CA ARG A 85 -0.53 9.52 7.28
C ARG A 85 -1.65 9.53 6.25
N GLY A 86 -2.17 10.73 5.98
CA GLY A 86 -3.31 10.90 5.07
C GLY A 86 -4.53 10.09 5.52
N ILE A 87 -5.20 9.45 4.55
CA ILE A 87 -6.41 8.66 4.82
C ILE A 87 -6.05 7.27 5.37
N SER A 88 -5.02 6.63 4.83
CA SER A 88 -4.78 5.20 5.05
C SER A 88 -3.35 4.74 4.74
N ASP A 89 -2.39 5.67 4.65
CA ASP A 89 -0.98 5.32 4.43
C ASP A 89 -0.30 5.01 5.77
N LEU A 90 0.76 4.19 5.70
CA LEU A 90 1.79 4.16 6.74
C LEU A 90 3.06 4.81 6.21
N ALA A 91 3.72 5.58 7.07
CA ALA A 91 4.96 6.27 6.79
C ALA A 91 5.99 6.09 7.92
N MET A 92 7.26 6.17 7.56
CA MET A 92 8.40 6.29 8.48
C MET A 92 9.17 7.54 8.08
N ASP A 93 9.44 8.42 9.03
CA ASP A 93 10.15 9.69 8.79
C ASP A 93 9.55 10.51 7.63
N GLU A 94 8.23 10.77 7.71
CA GLU A 94 7.46 11.45 6.65
C GLU A 94 7.53 10.81 5.25
N ARG A 95 8.03 9.57 5.12
CA ARG A 95 8.13 8.85 3.84
C ARG A 95 7.25 7.61 3.84
N LYS A 96 6.47 7.46 2.78
CA LYS A 96 5.46 6.41 2.66
C LYS A 96 6.12 5.04 2.54
N ILE A 97 5.64 4.08 3.33
CA ILE A 97 6.00 2.65 3.25
C ILE A 97 4.82 1.76 2.88
N LEU A 98 3.57 2.23 3.04
CA LEU A 98 2.37 1.46 2.72
C LEU A 98 1.38 2.32 1.93
N GLY A 99 0.96 1.83 0.76
CA GLY A 99 -0.20 2.34 0.05
C GLY A 99 -1.37 1.36 0.13
N THR A 100 -2.57 1.85 0.39
CA THR A 100 -3.75 1.01 0.59
C THR A 100 -4.92 1.40 -0.31
N SER A 101 -5.86 0.47 -0.47
CA SER A 101 -7.06 0.61 -1.28
C SER A 101 -8.18 -0.20 -0.65
N LEU A 102 -9.40 0.32 -0.72
CA LEU A 102 -10.59 -0.35 -0.22
C LEU A 102 -11.68 -0.33 -1.31
N TYR A 103 -12.28 -1.49 -1.52
CA TYR A 103 -13.51 -1.66 -2.29
C TYR A 103 -14.62 -2.13 -1.36
N ARG A 104 -15.85 -1.70 -1.65
CA ARG A 104 -17.01 -1.97 -0.82
C ARG A 104 -18.19 -2.42 -1.65
N ARG A 105 -18.88 -3.45 -1.16
CA ARG A 105 -20.24 -3.81 -1.63
C ARG A 105 -21.08 -4.24 -0.42
N ARG A 106 -22.02 -3.38 0.01
CA ARG A 106 -22.79 -3.58 1.24
C ARG A 106 -21.87 -3.83 2.46
N ARG A 107 -22.01 -4.96 3.14
CA ARG A 107 -21.18 -5.36 4.28
C ARG A 107 -19.87 -6.03 3.90
N ILE A 108 -19.64 -6.33 2.62
CA ILE A 108 -18.38 -6.89 2.13
C ILE A 108 -17.34 -5.79 1.96
N LEU A 109 -16.22 -5.94 2.67
CA LEU A 109 -15.02 -5.14 2.59
C LEU A 109 -13.94 -5.93 1.84
N PHE A 110 -13.37 -5.32 0.81
CA PHE A 110 -12.16 -5.83 0.15
C PHE A 110 -11.04 -4.80 0.33
N TYR A 111 -10.11 -5.10 1.22
CA TYR A 111 -8.92 -4.30 1.49
C TYR A 111 -7.73 -4.84 0.70
N GLN A 112 -6.90 -3.93 0.22
CA GLN A 112 -5.62 -4.22 -0.41
C GLN A 112 -4.56 -3.25 0.13
N GLY A 113 -3.40 -3.76 0.53
CA GLY A 113 -2.25 -2.98 0.96
C GLY A 113 -0.99 -3.45 0.24
N SER A 114 -0.16 -2.50 -0.21
CA SER A 114 1.16 -2.76 -0.80
C SER A 114 2.23 -2.14 0.08
N LEU A 115 2.96 -3.00 0.79
CA LEU A 115 4.04 -2.64 1.72
C LEU A 115 5.38 -2.69 0.99
N LEU A 116 6.13 -1.59 1.08
CA LEU A 116 7.42 -1.39 0.44
C LEU A 116 8.54 -1.97 1.31
N VAL A 117 9.00 -3.18 1.00
CA VAL A 117 10.01 -3.88 1.82
C VAL A 117 11.43 -3.56 1.35
N HIS A 118 11.75 -3.88 0.10
CA HIS A 118 13.04 -3.59 -0.53
C HIS A 118 12.94 -3.43 -2.06
N ASN A 119 11.74 -3.19 -2.58
CA ASN A 119 11.53 -3.05 -4.02
C ASN A 119 12.23 -1.81 -4.59
N ASP A 120 12.51 -1.88 -5.89
CA ASP A 120 13.10 -0.76 -6.61
C ASP A 120 12.08 0.38 -6.78
N LEU A 121 12.34 1.51 -6.12
CA LEU A 121 11.51 2.71 -6.21
C LEU A 121 11.74 3.48 -7.50
N ALA A 122 12.84 3.26 -8.24
CA ALA A 122 13.07 3.91 -9.53
C ALA A 122 12.00 3.51 -10.57
N LEU A 123 11.41 2.32 -10.40
CA LEU A 123 10.27 1.88 -11.21
C LEU A 123 9.05 2.80 -11.08
N PHE A 124 8.92 3.55 -9.98
CA PHE A 124 7.77 4.43 -9.79
C PHE A 124 7.90 5.65 -10.70
N ASP A 125 9.09 6.28 -10.73
CA ASP A 125 9.35 7.40 -11.64
C ASP A 125 9.44 6.94 -13.11
N ARG A 126 9.81 5.68 -13.36
CA ARG A 126 9.83 5.11 -14.71
C ARG A 126 8.44 4.89 -15.32
N TYR A 127 7.46 4.49 -14.50
CA TYR A 127 6.15 4.06 -15.01
C TYR A 127 4.99 4.99 -14.63
N LEU A 128 5.15 5.83 -13.61
CA LEU A 128 4.07 6.69 -13.11
C LEU A 128 4.36 8.15 -13.41
N ARG A 129 3.33 8.85 -13.91
CA ARG A 129 3.29 10.31 -13.90
C ARG A 129 3.15 10.82 -12.47
N PHE A 130 3.36 12.12 -12.28
CA PHE A 130 3.03 12.74 -11.00
C PHE A 130 1.50 12.68 -10.80
N PRO A 131 0.99 12.09 -9.71
CA PRO A 131 -0.45 11.90 -9.50
C PRO A 131 -1.17 13.23 -9.31
N SER A 132 -2.35 13.33 -9.92
CA SER A 132 -3.25 14.49 -9.84
C SER A 132 -3.85 14.73 -8.45
N ARG A 133 -3.86 13.71 -7.58
CA ARG A 133 -4.30 13.80 -6.19
C ARG A 133 -3.22 13.22 -5.29
N VAL A 134 -2.83 14.00 -4.29
CA VAL A 134 -1.75 13.67 -3.36
C VAL A 134 -2.20 13.93 -1.92
N PRO A 135 -1.69 13.19 -0.93
CA PRO A 135 -1.87 13.55 0.47
C PRO A 135 -0.98 14.75 0.84
N ASP A 136 -1.43 15.56 1.80
CA ASP A 136 -0.77 16.83 2.17
C ASP A 136 0.71 16.64 2.56
N TYR A 137 1.02 15.55 3.27
CA TYR A 137 2.39 15.24 3.72
C TYR A 137 3.36 14.90 2.57
N ARG A 138 2.87 14.72 1.32
CA ARG A 138 3.76 14.55 0.17
C ARG A 138 4.59 15.81 -0.08
N ARG A 139 4.03 17.00 0.17
CA ARG A 139 4.72 18.30 0.03
C ARG A 139 5.43 18.47 -1.32
N GLY A 140 4.77 18.08 -2.42
CA GLY A 140 5.31 18.21 -3.78
C GLY A 140 6.44 17.23 -4.16
N ARG A 141 6.94 16.41 -3.24
CA ARG A 141 8.04 15.46 -3.50
C ARG A 141 7.72 14.47 -4.63
N GLY A 142 8.73 14.14 -5.43
CA GLY A 142 8.68 13.07 -6.44
C GLY A 142 8.44 11.69 -5.83
N HIS A 143 8.27 10.64 -6.65
CA HIS A 143 7.95 9.30 -6.10
C HIS A 143 9.08 8.74 -5.25
N GLY A 144 10.32 8.79 -5.75
CA GLY A 144 11.50 8.30 -5.03
C GLY A 144 11.80 9.03 -3.72
N GLU A 145 11.46 10.32 -3.62
CA GLU A 145 11.60 11.12 -2.40
C GLU A 145 10.46 10.88 -1.40
N PHE A 146 9.23 10.75 -1.92
CA PHE A 146 8.04 10.56 -1.10
C PHE A 146 7.95 9.18 -0.48
N CYS A 147 8.34 8.14 -1.23
CA CYS A 147 8.33 6.76 -0.77
C CYS A 147 9.69 6.36 -0.17
N THR A 148 9.66 5.40 0.74
CA THR A 148 10.84 4.70 1.24
C THR A 148 10.51 3.21 1.37
N THR A 149 11.49 2.39 1.72
CA THR A 149 11.30 0.96 1.98
C THR A 149 11.78 0.63 3.38
N LEU A 150 11.34 -0.51 3.94
CA LEU A 150 11.87 -1.00 5.23
C LEU A 150 13.41 -1.11 5.18
N ALA A 151 13.96 -1.67 4.10
CA ALA A 151 15.39 -1.80 3.92
C ALA A 151 16.12 -0.44 3.89
N ARG A 152 15.57 0.57 3.20
CA ARG A 152 16.12 1.94 3.18
C ARG A 152 16.03 2.65 4.54
N GLN A 153 15.12 2.19 5.41
CA GLN A 153 15.00 2.65 6.79
C GLN A 153 15.85 1.84 7.78
N GLY A 154 16.72 0.95 7.29
CA GLY A 154 17.64 0.15 8.11
C GLY A 154 17.09 -1.22 8.54
N TYR A 155 15.92 -1.63 8.04
CA TYR A 155 15.27 -2.89 8.41
C TYR A 155 15.33 -3.88 7.25
N ALA A 156 16.41 -4.66 7.19
CA ALA A 156 16.63 -5.69 6.18
C ALA A 156 15.90 -6.99 6.54
N VAL A 157 14.56 -6.99 6.40
CA VAL A 157 13.72 -8.16 6.66
C VAL A 157 13.34 -8.85 5.34
N PRO A 158 13.50 -10.18 5.19
CA PRO A 158 13.07 -10.89 4.00
C PRO A 158 11.55 -10.74 3.76
N VAL A 159 11.14 -10.57 2.50
CA VAL A 159 9.72 -10.37 2.13
C VAL A 159 8.87 -11.55 2.58
N GLU A 160 9.41 -12.76 2.51
CA GLU A 160 8.74 -14.00 2.91
C GLU A 160 8.38 -13.96 4.41
N ARG A 161 9.31 -13.50 5.26
CA ARG A 161 9.08 -13.33 6.70
C ARG A 161 8.05 -12.24 7.00
N VAL A 162 8.08 -11.15 6.23
CA VAL A 162 7.04 -10.11 6.31
C VAL A 162 5.67 -10.69 5.95
N MET A 163 5.57 -11.45 4.87
CA MET A 163 4.33 -12.09 4.44
C MET A 163 3.81 -13.12 5.43
N GLU A 164 4.68 -13.94 6.01
CA GLU A 164 4.34 -14.91 7.07
C GLU A 164 3.76 -14.23 8.30
N SER A 165 4.42 -13.17 8.78
CA SER A 165 3.97 -12.39 9.93
C SER A 165 2.63 -11.71 9.66
N LEU A 166 2.50 -11.03 8.52
CA LEU A 166 1.24 -10.40 8.08
C LEU A 166 0.11 -11.42 8.01
N ARG A 167 0.37 -12.61 7.44
CA ARG A 167 -0.63 -13.68 7.31
C ARG A 167 -1.11 -14.14 8.70
N ARG A 168 -0.20 -14.33 9.65
CA ARG A 168 -0.54 -14.77 11.00
C ARG A 168 -1.38 -13.72 11.73
N VAL A 169 -0.89 -12.48 11.79
CA VAL A 169 -1.60 -11.40 12.48
C VAL A 169 -2.96 -11.14 11.84
N ALA A 170 -3.02 -11.03 10.50
CA ALA A 170 -4.28 -10.79 9.81
C ALA A 170 -5.29 -11.92 10.08
N LYS A 171 -4.88 -13.20 10.04
CA LYS A 171 -5.78 -14.32 10.38
C LYS A 171 -6.32 -14.24 11.80
N ALA A 172 -5.48 -13.90 12.78
CA ALA A 172 -5.88 -13.81 14.17
C ALA A 172 -6.83 -12.63 14.44
N ARG A 173 -6.64 -11.52 13.73
CA ARG A 173 -7.39 -10.28 13.95
C ARG A 173 -8.63 -10.14 13.06
N LEU A 174 -8.71 -10.84 11.91
CA LEU A 174 -9.81 -10.72 10.95
C LEU A 174 -11.22 -10.83 11.56
N PRO A 175 -11.49 -11.76 12.51
CA PRO A 175 -12.81 -11.86 13.15
C PRO A 175 -13.24 -10.58 13.89
N GLN A 176 -12.31 -9.70 14.25
CA GLN A 176 -12.59 -8.46 15.00
C GLN A 176 -13.20 -7.37 14.10
N LEU A 177 -13.19 -7.54 12.77
CA LEU A 177 -13.83 -6.60 11.85
C LEU A 177 -15.33 -6.89 11.65
N ALA A 178 -15.80 -8.08 12.00
CA ALA A 178 -17.16 -8.56 11.80
C ALA A 178 -18.21 -7.78 12.61
#